data_AF-A0A1U9XEW7-F1
#
_entry.id   AF-A0A1U9XEW7-F1
#
_cell.length_a   1.000
_cell.length_b   1.000
_cell.length_c   1.000
_cell.angle_alpha   90.00
_cell.angle_beta   90.00
_cell.angle_gamma   90.00
#
_symmetry.space_group_name_H-M   'P 1'
#
loop_
_entity.id
_entity.type
_entity.pdbx_description
1 polymer ?
#
loop_
_entity_poly.entity_id
_entity_poly.type
_entity_poly.pdbx_seq_one_letter_code
_entity_poly.pdbx_strand_id
1 'polypeptide(L)'
;MSESSSDENDEELAPMVDGLSGALCIFILITTVFMISGIDTVVTGTGRAFTSEASKIDINNQVIYFNDVISLSSEQYKIIREKLHSQGGKNLTLDAYTSYGTDGDSVRLKKELIYSLLKFKDDINEHDLKITLKISDEKKCTNGVFCIAWSID
;
A
#
# COMPACT_ATOMS: atom_id res chain seq x y z
N MET A 1 2.16 72.03 48.06
CA MET A 1 0.98 72.79 47.60
C MET A 1 0.77 72.37 46.16
N SER A 2 0.11 71.22 45.92
CA SER A 2 -1.35 70.96 45.99
C SER A 2 -2.03 71.74 44.85
N GLU A 3 -2.77 71.14 43.91
CA GLU A 3 -3.81 70.13 44.09
C GLU A 3 -3.89 69.11 42.94
N SER A 4 -4.25 67.90 43.35
CA SER A 4 -4.87 66.83 42.58
C SER A 4 -6.32 67.17 42.22
N SER A 5 -6.77 66.80 41.03
CA SER A 5 -8.14 66.31 40.83
C SER A 5 -8.14 65.26 39.73
N SER A 6 -8.11 64.02 40.20
CA SER A 6 -8.61 62.81 39.57
C SER A 6 -9.98 63.03 38.93
N ASP A 7 -10.15 62.58 37.69
CA ASP A 7 -11.43 62.06 37.22
C ASP A 7 -11.16 60.77 36.45
N GLU A 8 -11.79 59.73 36.96
CA GLU A 8 -11.88 58.37 36.49
C GLU A 8 -12.56 58.31 35.13
N ASN A 9 -12.10 57.46 34.21
CA ASN A 9 -12.95 56.80 33.22
C ASN A 9 -12.18 55.61 32.62
N ASP A 10 -12.44 54.43 33.18
CA ASP A 10 -12.83 53.21 32.45
C ASP A 10 -12.34 53.09 31.00
N GLU A 11 -11.14 52.55 30.77
CA GLU A 11 -10.77 51.94 29.48
C GLU A 11 -9.42 51.22 29.56
N GLU A 12 -9.29 50.20 30.41
CA GLU A 12 -8.24 49.20 30.16
C GLU A 12 -8.73 47.80 30.52
N LEU A 13 -9.66 47.35 29.69
CA LEU A 13 -10.06 45.96 29.57
C LEU A 13 -8.81 45.10 29.33
N ALA A 14 -8.48 44.28 30.32
CA ALA A 14 -7.67 43.07 30.28
C ALA A 14 -6.85 42.86 28.98
N PRO A 15 -5.55 43.21 28.95
CA PRO A 15 -4.66 42.83 27.86
C PRO A 15 -4.25 41.35 28.00
N MET A 16 -5.20 40.41 27.93
CA MET A 16 -4.89 38.96 27.94
C MET A 16 -5.90 38.14 27.12
N VAL A 17 -6.22 38.59 25.91
CA VAL A 17 -6.96 37.76 24.92
C VAL A 17 -6.27 37.74 23.54
N ASP A 18 -5.22 38.52 23.27
CA ASP A 18 -4.54 38.47 21.96
C ASP A 18 -3.48 37.35 21.83
N GLY A 19 -2.82 36.98 22.93
CA GLY A 19 -1.81 35.91 22.91
C GLY A 19 -2.38 34.50 22.75
N LEU A 20 -3.59 34.26 23.30
CA LEU A 20 -4.25 32.96 23.26
C LEU A 20 -4.79 32.65 21.85
N SER A 21 -5.36 33.66 21.17
CA SER A 21 -5.87 33.53 19.79
C SER A 21 -4.72 33.27 18.80
N GLY A 22 -3.60 34.00 18.95
CA GLY A 22 -2.39 33.79 18.14
C GLY A 22 -1.75 32.41 18.36
N ALA A 23 -1.59 32.00 19.62
CA ALA A 23 -1.03 30.68 19.96
C ALA A 23 -1.92 29.55 19.45
N LEU A 24 -3.24 29.65 19.62
CA LEU A 24 -4.20 28.66 19.14
C LEU A 24 -4.19 28.55 17.61
N CYS A 25 -4.08 29.68 16.91
CA CYS A 25 -3.92 29.70 15.46
C CYS A 25 -2.62 28.98 15.01
N ILE A 26 -1.50 29.26 15.68
CA ILE A 26 -0.22 28.59 15.39
C ILE A 26 -0.32 27.08 15.67
N PHE A 27 -0.95 26.66 16.77
CA PHE A 27 -1.15 25.23 17.07
C PHE A 27 -2.03 24.53 16.02
N ILE A 28 -3.06 25.19 15.50
CA ILE A 28 -3.91 24.65 14.43
C ILE A 28 -3.09 24.54 13.12
N LEU A 29 -2.29 25.55 12.78
CA LEU A 29 -1.42 25.50 11.59
C LEU A 29 -0.38 24.38 11.69
N ILE A 30 0.25 24.20 12.85
CA ILE A 30 1.22 23.13 13.07
C ILE A 30 0.54 21.75 12.97
N THR A 31 -0.60 21.55 13.64
CA THR A 31 -1.32 20.27 13.61
C THR A 31 -1.87 19.93 12.23
N THR A 32 -2.37 20.92 11.48
CA THR A 32 -2.82 20.71 10.09
C THR A 32 -1.68 20.42 9.14
N VAL A 33 -0.51 21.07 9.27
CA VAL A 33 0.69 20.74 8.49
C VAL A 33 1.16 19.31 8.79
N PHE A 34 1.25 18.92 10.07
CA PHE A 34 1.62 17.54 10.42
C PHE A 34 0.58 16.50 9.95
N MET A 35 -0.72 16.81 10.03
CA MET A 35 -1.76 15.93 9.48
C MET A 35 -1.67 15.82 7.96
N ILE A 36 -1.51 16.92 7.22
CA ILE A 36 -1.36 16.91 5.75
C ILE A 36 -0.07 16.19 5.35
N SER A 37 1.05 16.44 6.03
CA SER A 37 2.32 15.73 5.79
C SER A 37 2.27 14.24 6.13
N GLY A 38 1.42 13.83 7.09
CA GLY A 38 1.21 12.42 7.41
C GLY A 38 0.29 11.69 6.41
N ILE A 39 -0.66 12.39 5.80
CA ILE A 39 -1.63 11.81 4.85
C ILE A 39 -0.94 11.30 3.57
N ASP A 40 0.12 11.97 3.09
CA ASP A 40 0.87 11.52 1.90
C ASP A 40 1.49 10.12 2.07
N THR A 41 1.79 9.71 3.30
CA THR A 41 2.32 8.35 3.57
C THR A 41 1.27 7.27 3.74
N VAL A 42 0.00 7.61 4.01
CA VAL A 42 -1.07 6.62 4.20
C VAL A 42 -1.89 6.41 2.91
N VAL A 43 -2.03 7.44 2.08
CA VAL A 43 -2.77 7.35 0.80
C VAL A 43 -1.91 6.70 -0.30
N THR A 44 -0.59 6.67 -0.15
CA THR A 44 0.30 5.92 -1.05
C THR A 44 0.24 4.40 -0.85
N GLY A 45 -0.42 3.91 0.20
CA GLY A 45 -0.70 2.47 0.39
C GLY A 45 -1.70 1.88 -0.61
N THR A 46 -2.50 2.73 -1.27
CA THR A 46 -3.60 2.30 -2.17
C THR A 46 -3.66 3.09 -3.49
N GLY A 47 -2.73 4.03 -3.72
CA GLY A 47 -2.87 5.07 -4.74
C GLY A 47 -1.81 5.14 -5.84
N ARG A 48 -0.80 4.27 -5.87
CA ARG A 48 -0.02 4.10 -7.10
C ARG A 48 -0.77 3.12 -8.00
N ALA A 49 -1.63 3.66 -8.85
CA ALA A 49 -1.97 2.99 -10.09
C ALA A 49 -0.69 2.92 -10.92
N PHE A 50 0.16 1.93 -10.61
CA PHE A 50 1.30 1.57 -11.42
C PHE A 50 0.73 1.25 -12.80
N THR A 51 0.92 2.14 -13.77
CA THR A 51 0.76 1.85 -15.19
C THR A 51 1.91 0.95 -15.62
N SER A 52 2.08 -0.18 -14.92
CA SER A 52 3.01 -1.22 -15.28
C SER A 52 2.51 -1.85 -16.56
N GLU A 53 3.44 -2.28 -17.41
CA GLU A 53 3.13 -3.19 -18.50
C GLU A 53 2.23 -4.32 -17.97
N ALA A 54 1.17 -4.63 -18.72
CA ALA A 54 0.17 -5.61 -18.31
C ALA A 54 0.85 -6.95 -18.02
N SER A 55 0.51 -7.57 -16.89
CA SER A 55 1.09 -8.86 -16.53
C SER A 55 0.65 -9.92 -17.55
N LYS A 56 1.59 -10.79 -17.92
CA LYS A 56 1.36 -11.86 -18.88
C LYS A 56 1.04 -13.16 -18.15
N ILE A 57 -0.06 -13.80 -18.51
CA ILE A 57 -0.45 -15.09 -17.95
C ILE A 57 -0.09 -16.21 -18.92
N ASP A 58 0.54 -17.26 -18.38
CA ASP A 58 0.63 -18.58 -18.99
C ASP A 58 -0.26 -19.54 -18.19
N ILE A 59 -1.48 -19.75 -18.69
CA ILE A 59 -2.50 -20.56 -18.01
C ILE A 59 -2.15 -22.05 -17.99
N ASN A 60 -1.37 -22.51 -18.98
CA ASN A 60 -1.01 -23.92 -19.13
C ASN A 60 0.04 -24.32 -18.10
N ASN A 61 1.03 -23.44 -17.91
CA ASN A 61 2.08 -23.64 -16.92
C ASN A 61 1.73 -23.08 -15.54
N GLN A 62 0.58 -22.41 -15.41
CA GLN A 62 0.12 -21.82 -14.15
C GLN A 62 1.09 -20.76 -13.61
N VAL A 63 1.54 -19.86 -14.49
CA VAL A 63 2.51 -18.81 -14.15
C VAL A 63 2.03 -17.44 -14.64
N ILE A 64 2.22 -16.42 -13.81
CA ILE A 64 1.99 -15.01 -14.12
C ILE A 64 3.35 -14.31 -14.14
N TYR A 65 3.68 -13.64 -15.23
CA TYR A 65 4.90 -12.86 -15.40
C TYR A 65 4.60 -11.37 -15.30
N PHE A 66 5.46 -10.64 -14.58
CA PHE A 66 5.36 -9.20 -14.41
C PHE A 66 6.74 -8.57 -14.22
N ASN A 67 6.82 -7.26 -14.44
CA ASN A 67 8.07 -6.49 -14.39
C ASN A 67 8.25 -5.67 -13.11
N ASP A 68 7.16 -5.35 -12.41
CA ASP A 68 7.20 -4.56 -11.17
C ASP A 68 6.12 -5.10 -10.20
N VAL A 69 4.86 -4.75 -10.45
CA VAL A 69 3.72 -5.18 -9.65
C VAL A 69 2.75 -5.98 -10.51
N ILE A 70 2.13 -7.01 -9.91
CA ILE A 70 1.05 -7.75 -10.59
C ILE A 70 -0.11 -6.82 -10.97
N SER A 71 -0.46 -6.85 -12.25
CA SER A 71 -1.53 -6.06 -12.84
C SER A 71 -2.25 -6.93 -13.87
N LEU A 72 -3.41 -7.46 -13.45
CA LEU A 72 -4.28 -8.30 -14.25
C LEU A 72 -5.66 -7.65 -14.39
N SER A 73 -6.31 -7.89 -15.52
CA SER A 73 -7.69 -7.48 -15.73
C SER A 73 -8.67 -8.40 -15.00
N SER A 74 -9.90 -7.93 -14.78
CA SER A 74 -10.96 -8.75 -14.18
C SER A 74 -11.25 -10.04 -14.95
N GLU A 75 -11.15 -10.00 -16.29
CA GLU A 75 -11.33 -11.18 -17.15
C GLU A 75 -10.20 -12.19 -16.96
N GLN A 76 -8.96 -11.71 -16.80
CA GLN A 76 -7.83 -12.58 -16.51
C GLN A 76 -7.97 -13.29 -15.15
N TYR A 77 -8.41 -12.57 -14.12
CA TYR A 77 -8.72 -13.17 -12.81
C TYR A 77 -9.86 -14.19 -12.90
N LYS A 78 -10.88 -13.93 -13.71
CA LYS A 78 -11.97 -14.88 -13.93
C LYS A 78 -11.48 -16.20 -14.52
N ILE A 79 -10.63 -16.14 -15.55
CA ILE A 79 -10.04 -17.34 -16.18
C ILE A 79 -9.22 -18.13 -15.17
N ILE A 80 -8.45 -17.45 -14.30
CA ILE A 80 -7.67 -18.12 -13.25
C ILE A 80 -8.58 -18.84 -12.25
N ARG A 81 -9.64 -18.18 -11.76
CA ARG A 81 -10.62 -18.81 -10.84
C ARG A 81 -11.28 -20.03 -11.44
N GLU A 82 -11.76 -19.93 -12.69
CA GLU A 82 -12.35 -21.06 -13.41
C GLU A 82 -11.37 -22.24 -13.50
N LYS A 83 -10.08 -21.95 -13.75
CA LYS A 83 -9.03 -22.97 -13.77
C LYS A 83 -8.84 -23.61 -12.39
N LEU A 84 -8.79 -22.82 -11.32
CA LEU A 84 -8.65 -23.34 -9.95
C LEU A 84 -9.83 -24.25 -9.57
N HIS A 85 -11.05 -23.83 -9.84
CA HIS A 85 -12.26 -24.63 -9.57
C HIS A 85 -12.29 -25.92 -10.38
N SER A 86 -11.82 -25.88 -11.64
CA SER A 86 -11.76 -27.07 -12.49
C SER A 86 -10.78 -28.15 -12.00
N GLN A 87 -9.76 -27.77 -11.22
CA GLN A 87 -8.74 -28.69 -10.71
C GLN A 87 -9.15 -29.38 -9.40
N GLY A 88 -10.10 -28.81 -8.65
CA GLY A 88 -10.78 -29.52 -7.55
C GLY A 88 -10.00 -29.72 -6.24
N GLY A 89 -8.96 -28.93 -5.98
CA GLY A 89 -8.19 -29.00 -4.73
C GLY A 89 -8.66 -28.00 -3.66
N LYS A 90 -8.13 -28.12 -2.44
CA LYS A 90 -8.47 -27.25 -1.30
C LYS A 90 -7.30 -26.35 -0.87
N ASN A 91 -6.08 -26.69 -1.23
CA ASN A 91 -4.89 -25.96 -0.84
C ASN A 91 -4.28 -25.29 -2.07
N LEU A 92 -4.33 -23.97 -2.13
CA LEU A 92 -3.69 -23.18 -3.17
C LEU A 92 -2.32 -22.71 -2.68
N THR A 93 -1.26 -23.08 -3.39
CA THR A 93 0.08 -22.55 -3.13
C THR A 93 0.42 -21.50 -4.17
N LEU A 94 0.78 -20.30 -3.72
CA LEU A 94 1.26 -19.20 -4.53
C LEU A 94 2.74 -19.01 -4.26
N ASP A 95 3.57 -19.20 -5.29
CA ASP A 95 5.03 -19.17 -5.17
C ASP A 95 5.62 -18.08 -6.06
N ALA A 96 6.11 -17.02 -5.42
CA ALA A 96 6.72 -15.89 -6.10
C ALA A 96 8.23 -16.04 -6.23
N TYR A 97 8.78 -15.57 -7.35
CA TYR A 97 10.21 -15.60 -7.64
C TYR A 97 10.64 -14.34 -8.39
N THR A 98 11.91 -13.95 -8.22
CA THR A 98 12.58 -12.90 -9.00
C THR A 98 13.93 -13.36 -9.55
N SER A 99 14.27 -12.96 -10.77
CA SER A 99 15.56 -13.28 -11.40
C SER A 99 16.74 -12.44 -10.90
N TYR A 100 16.49 -11.37 -10.16
CA TYR A 100 17.56 -10.47 -9.68
C TYR A 100 18.37 -11.02 -8.51
N GLY A 101 18.04 -12.22 -8.02
CA GLY A 101 18.64 -12.79 -6.82
C GLY A 101 18.18 -12.05 -5.55
N THR A 102 18.46 -12.64 -4.40
CA THR A 102 18.00 -12.16 -3.10
C THR A 102 19.12 -11.61 -2.23
N ASP A 103 20.16 -11.02 -2.83
CA ASP A 103 21.29 -10.45 -2.08
C ASP A 103 21.44 -8.93 -2.27
N GLY A 104 21.82 -8.22 -1.19
CA GLY A 104 22.05 -6.76 -1.14
C GLY A 104 20.82 -5.85 -1.30
N ASP A 105 20.14 -5.91 -2.45
CA ASP A 105 18.91 -5.13 -2.79
C ASP A 105 17.62 -5.89 -2.43
N SER A 106 17.79 -6.98 -1.68
CA SER A 106 16.82 -8.06 -1.49
C SER A 106 15.59 -7.66 -0.69
N VAL A 107 15.70 -6.68 0.21
CA VAL A 107 14.59 -6.28 1.07
C VAL A 107 13.51 -5.58 0.25
N ARG A 108 13.88 -4.74 -0.72
CA ARG A 108 12.91 -4.04 -1.58
C ARG A 108 12.20 -5.01 -2.50
N LEU A 109 12.97 -5.84 -3.21
CA LEU A 109 12.43 -6.87 -4.11
C LEU A 109 11.53 -7.87 -3.38
N LYS A 110 11.91 -8.29 -2.16
CA LYS A 110 11.05 -9.14 -1.33
C LYS A 110 9.74 -8.44 -0.96
N LYS A 111 9.76 -7.14 -0.63
CA LYS A 111 8.53 -6.38 -0.36
C LYS A 111 7.62 -6.29 -1.59
N GLU A 112 8.18 -6.06 -2.77
CA GLU A 112 7.43 -6.04 -4.04
C GLU A 112 6.78 -7.40 -4.34
N LEU A 113 7.50 -8.50 -4.11
CA LEU A 113 6.96 -9.86 -4.22
C LEU A 113 5.87 -10.17 -3.19
N ILE A 114 6.08 -9.79 -1.92
CA ILE A 114 5.06 -9.95 -0.86
C ILE A 114 3.80 -9.17 -1.23
N TYR A 115 3.95 -7.92 -1.65
CA TYR A 115 2.83 -7.09 -2.07
C TYR A 115 2.07 -7.73 -3.24
N SER A 116 2.79 -8.22 -4.25
CA SER A 116 2.18 -8.88 -5.41
C SER A 116 1.44 -10.17 -5.02
N LEU A 117 1.99 -10.98 -4.09
CA LEU A 117 1.32 -12.17 -3.57
C LEU A 117 0.04 -11.84 -2.81
N LEU A 118 0.08 -10.81 -1.94
CA LEU A 118 -1.07 -10.38 -1.16
C LEU A 118 -2.17 -9.81 -2.07
N LYS A 119 -1.79 -8.93 -3.00
CA LYS A 119 -2.71 -8.39 -4.00
C LYS A 119 -3.35 -9.50 -4.84
N PHE A 120 -2.55 -10.45 -5.33
CA PHE A 120 -3.06 -11.57 -6.12
C PHE A 120 -4.05 -12.42 -5.33
N LYS A 121 -3.73 -12.73 -4.07
CA LYS A 121 -4.61 -13.46 -3.15
C LYS A 121 -5.94 -12.74 -2.97
N ASP A 122 -5.90 -11.43 -2.70
CA ASP A 122 -7.10 -10.63 -2.46
C ASP A 122 -7.96 -10.53 -3.73
N ASP A 123 -7.36 -10.32 -4.91
CA ASP A 123 -8.08 -10.21 -6.18
C ASP A 123 -8.66 -11.56 -6.67
N ILE A 124 -8.02 -12.68 -6.32
CA ILE A 124 -8.55 -14.03 -6.57
C ILE A 124 -9.83 -14.26 -5.75
N ASN A 125 -9.87 -13.76 -4.51
CA ASN A 125 -11.04 -13.81 -3.62
C ASN A 125 -11.63 -15.23 -3.40
N GLU A 126 -10.76 -16.25 -3.29
CA GLU A 126 -11.15 -17.64 -3.08
C GLU A 126 -11.12 -17.97 -1.58
N HIS A 127 -12.22 -17.70 -0.88
CA HIS A 127 -12.32 -17.90 0.58
C HIS A 127 -12.38 -19.38 1.01
N ASP A 128 -12.78 -20.26 0.11
CA ASP A 128 -12.91 -21.70 0.39
C ASP A 128 -11.58 -22.45 0.30
N LEU A 129 -10.55 -21.80 -0.27
CA LEU A 129 -9.21 -22.37 -0.41
C LEU A 129 -8.31 -21.96 0.74
N LYS A 130 -7.53 -22.91 1.25
CA LYS A 130 -6.40 -22.60 2.13
C LYS A 130 -5.24 -22.12 1.27
N ILE A 131 -4.95 -20.82 1.34
CA ILE A 131 -3.92 -20.18 0.51
C ILE A 131 -2.59 -20.11 1.27
N THR A 132 -1.54 -20.70 0.70
CA THR A 132 -0.16 -20.64 1.18
C THR A 132 0.64 -19.71 0.29
N LEU A 133 1.31 -18.72 0.89
CA LEU A 133 2.17 -17.77 0.17
C LEU A 133 3.64 -18.14 0.40
N LYS A 134 4.41 -18.27 -0.67
CA LYS A 134 5.83 -18.61 -0.64
C LYS A 134 6.62 -17.66 -1.54
N ILE A 135 7.84 -17.36 -1.12
CA ILE A 135 8.85 -16.72 -1.96
C ILE A 135 9.99 -17.71 -2.07
N SER A 136 10.33 -18.11 -3.29
CA SER A 136 11.39 -19.07 -3.56
C SER A 136 12.56 -18.41 -4.26
N ASP A 137 13.76 -18.91 -3.99
CA ASP A 137 14.98 -18.56 -4.74
C ASP A 137 15.19 -19.49 -5.96
N GLU A 138 14.30 -20.46 -6.17
CA GLU A 138 14.35 -21.39 -7.30
C GLU A 138 13.80 -20.78 -8.58
N LYS A 139 14.56 -20.89 -9.67
CA LYS A 139 14.18 -20.34 -10.98
C LYS A 139 12.89 -20.98 -11.50
N LYS A 140 11.78 -20.27 -11.31
CA LYS A 140 10.47 -20.62 -11.89
C LYS A 140 10.10 -19.81 -13.13
N CYS A 141 10.66 -18.62 -13.31
CA CYS A 141 10.41 -17.83 -14.51
C CYS A 141 11.41 -18.20 -15.62
N THR A 142 10.88 -18.55 -16.80
CA THR A 142 11.70 -18.76 -18.01
C THR A 142 12.08 -17.43 -18.67
N ASN A 143 11.15 -16.49 -18.73
CA ASN A 143 11.27 -15.26 -19.54
C ASN A 143 10.94 -13.95 -18.80
N GLY A 144 10.56 -14.01 -17.52
CA GLY A 144 10.15 -12.84 -16.73
C GLY A 144 11.11 -12.50 -15.60
N VAL A 145 11.15 -11.21 -15.26
CA VAL A 145 11.93 -10.68 -14.15
C VAL A 145 11.32 -11.09 -12.81
N PHE A 146 10.00 -10.99 -12.71
CA PHE A 146 9.21 -11.51 -11.60
C PHE A 146 8.13 -12.45 -12.11
N CYS A 147 7.80 -13.47 -11.32
CA CYS A 147 6.62 -14.27 -11.57
C CYS A 147 6.00 -14.84 -10.30
N ILE A 148 4.72 -15.19 -10.42
CA ILE A 148 3.99 -15.99 -9.45
C ILE A 148 3.55 -17.26 -10.15
N ALA A 149 4.01 -18.41 -9.66
CA ALA A 149 3.49 -19.71 -10.03
C ALA A 149 2.40 -20.13 -9.04
N TRP A 150 1.37 -20.83 -9.50
CA TRP A 150 0.36 -21.38 -8.60
C TRP A 150 0.15 -22.88 -8.82
N SER A 151 -0.17 -23.59 -7.74
CA SER A 151 -0.53 -25.00 -7.76
C SER A 151 -1.66 -25.27 -6.78
N ILE A 152 -2.50 -26.26 -7.07
CA ILE A 152 -3.63 -26.63 -6.22
C ILE A 152 -3.62 -28.13 -5.94
N ASP A 153 -3.76 -28.48 -4.66
CA ASP A 153 -3.77 -29.85 -4.12
C ASP A 153 -5.02 -30.13 -3.26
#